data_AF-A0A494X2Q2-F1
#
_entry.id   AF-A0A494X2Q2-F1
#
_cell.length_a   1.000
_cell.length_b   1.000
_cell.length_c   1.000
_cell.angle_alpha   90.00
_cell.angle_beta   90.00
_cell.angle_gamma   90.00
#
_symmetry.space_group_name_H-M   'P 1'
#
loop_
_entity.id
_entity.type
_entity.pdbx_description
1 polymer ?
#
loop_
_entity_poly.entity_id
_entity_poly.type
_entity_poly.pdbx_seq_one_letter_code
_entity_poly.pdbx_strand_id
1 'polypeptide(L)'
;MAVGVACSSVSPNQRVADETLQAAHVSYTAGDYSRTIQLLRDSSEIETSDRRTRVEAHKLMAFSYCVIGRITLCRVEFERVLQLDPHFELSTAEKGHPIWGPAFEAARKHVASS
;
A
#
# COMPACT_ATOMS: atom_id res chain seq x y z
N MET A 1 -11.05 -34.29 18.12
CA MET A 1 -10.58 -33.27 17.15
C MET A 1 -11.59 -32.14 17.18
N ALA A 2 -11.26 -31.00 17.79
CA ALA A 2 -12.13 -29.83 17.82
C ALA A 2 -11.54 -28.80 16.86
N VAL A 3 -12.21 -28.58 15.73
CA VAL A 3 -11.92 -27.47 14.83
C VAL A 3 -12.57 -26.24 15.44
N GLY A 4 -11.79 -25.49 16.22
CA GLY A 4 -12.18 -24.17 16.69
C GLY A 4 -12.01 -23.17 15.56
N VAL A 5 -13.12 -22.81 14.89
CA VAL A 5 -13.17 -21.65 14.01
C VAL A 5 -12.99 -20.42 14.91
N ALA A 6 -11.78 -19.86 14.92
CA ALA A 6 -11.54 -18.58 15.55
C ALA A 6 -12.23 -17.49 14.71
N CYS A 7 -13.37 -16.98 15.20
CA CYS A 7 -13.87 -15.69 14.77
C CYS A 7 -12.81 -14.65 15.15
N SER A 8 -11.99 -14.23 14.20
CA SER A 8 -11.13 -13.06 14.35
C SER A 8 -12.04 -11.85 14.62
N SER A 9 -12.15 -11.42 15.88
CA SER A 9 -12.81 -10.17 16.22
C SER A 9 -11.97 -9.03 15.68
N VAL A 10 -12.28 -8.60 14.45
CA VAL A 10 -11.64 -7.46 13.79
C VAL A 10 -11.75 -6.25 14.71
N SER A 11 -10.61 -5.69 15.13
CA SER A 11 -10.60 -4.56 16.06
C SER A 11 -11.33 -3.35 15.43
N PRO A 12 -11.87 -2.42 16.24
CA PRO A 12 -12.45 -1.19 15.70
C PRO A 12 -11.48 -0.44 14.76
N ASN A 13 -10.20 -0.34 15.13
CA ASN A 13 -9.18 0.28 14.29
C ASN A 13 -9.00 -0.46 12.95
N GLN A 14 -8.98 -1.79 12.97
CA GLN A 14 -8.86 -2.57 11.74
C GLN A 14 -10.06 -2.34 10.81
N ARG A 15 -11.29 -2.25 11.35
CA ARG A 15 -12.47 -1.92 10.54
C ARG A 15 -12.35 -0.55 9.89
N VAL A 16 -11.94 0.47 10.63
CA VAL A 16 -11.75 1.83 10.09
C VAL A 16 -10.64 1.85 9.03
N ALA A 17 -9.55 1.11 9.24
CA ALA A 17 -8.48 0.96 8.27
C ALA A 17 -8.96 0.29 6.97
N ASP A 18 -9.74 -0.79 7.08
CA ASP A 18 -10.34 -1.49 5.94
C ASP A 18 -11.30 -0.58 5.16
N GLU A 19 -12.16 0.17 5.85
CA GLU A 19 -13.09 1.14 5.25
C GLU A 19 -12.32 2.27 4.54
N THR A 20 -11.25 2.76 5.16
CA THR A 20 -10.38 3.81 4.59
C THR A 20 -9.68 3.31 3.33
N LEU A 21 -9.12 2.09 3.38
CA LEU A 21 -8.47 1.46 2.22
C LEU A 21 -9.49 1.25 1.09
N GLN A 22 -10.71 0.81 1.40
CA GLN A 22 -11.78 0.67 0.41
C GLN A 22 -12.13 2.02 -0.25
N ALA A 23 -12.29 3.08 0.55
CA ALA A 23 -12.55 4.43 0.03
C ALA A 23 -11.41 4.95 -0.85
N ALA A 24 -10.16 4.64 -0.48
CA ALA A 24 -8.98 4.96 -1.28
C ALA A 24 -8.98 4.20 -2.62
N HIS A 25 -9.32 2.91 -2.64
CA HIS A 25 -9.47 2.15 -3.89
C HIS A 25 -10.55 2.72 -4.81
N VAL A 26 -11.69 3.15 -4.25
CA VAL A 26 -12.75 3.81 -5.03
C VAL A 26 -12.23 5.11 -5.65
N SER A 27 -11.50 5.91 -4.87
CA SER A 27 -10.90 7.17 -5.37
C SER A 27 -9.86 6.89 -6.46
N TYR A 28 -9.03 5.87 -6.28
CA TYR A 28 -7.98 5.48 -7.23
C TYR A 28 -8.55 5.03 -8.56
N THR A 29 -9.58 4.18 -8.54
CA THR A 29 -10.24 3.68 -9.75
C THR A 29 -11.02 4.76 -10.48
N ALA A 30 -11.49 5.79 -9.75
CA ALA A 30 -12.07 7.00 -10.34
C ALA A 30 -11.02 7.98 -10.92
N GLY A 31 -9.72 7.70 -10.79
CA GLY A 31 -8.63 8.57 -11.24
C GLY A 31 -8.31 9.73 -10.28
N ASP A 32 -8.92 9.76 -9.09
CA ASP A 32 -8.64 10.76 -8.06
C ASP A 32 -7.47 10.31 -7.17
N TYR A 33 -6.27 10.35 -7.76
CA TYR A 33 -5.03 9.95 -7.10
C TYR A 33 -4.67 10.86 -5.92
N SER A 34 -4.98 12.16 -6.03
CA SER A 34 -4.74 13.12 -4.95
C SER A 34 -5.57 12.79 -3.71
N ARG A 35 -6.87 12.48 -3.89
CA ARG A 35 -7.73 12.04 -2.79
C ARG A 35 -7.32 10.69 -2.23
N THR A 36 -6.92 9.75 -3.09
CA THR A 36 -6.40 8.43 -2.66
C THR A 36 -5.24 8.61 -1.67
N ILE A 37 -4.28 9.48 -2.01
CA ILE A 37 -3.14 9.79 -1.16
C ILE A 37 -3.58 10.45 0.15
N GLN A 38 -4.49 11.42 0.11
CA GLN A 38 -4.98 12.11 1.31
C GLN A 38 -5.66 11.14 2.28
N LEU A 39 -6.58 10.30 1.79
CA LEU A 39 -7.30 9.31 2.60
C LEU A 39 -6.35 8.40 3.37
N LEU A 40 -5.31 7.91 2.70
CA LEU A 40 -4.37 6.95 3.30
C LEU A 40 -3.35 7.63 4.21
N ARG A 41 -2.90 8.85 3.89
CA ARG A 41 -1.94 9.59 4.74
C ARG A 41 -2.53 10.12 6.03
N ASP A 42 -3.81 10.49 6.01
CA ASP A 42 -4.45 11.16 7.14
C ASP A 42 -5.03 10.15 8.14
N SER A 43 -5.07 8.85 7.81
CA SER A 43 -5.56 7.80 8.70
C SER A 43 -4.43 7.16 9.52
N SER A 44 -4.45 7.41 10.83
CA SER A 44 -3.55 6.76 11.79
C SER A 44 -3.89 5.27 11.99
N GLU A 45 -5.11 4.87 11.68
CA GLU A 45 -5.61 3.51 11.77
C GLU A 45 -4.93 2.61 10.74
N ILE A 46 -4.58 3.13 9.57
CA ILE A 46 -3.74 2.40 8.59
C ILE A 46 -2.43 2.00 9.25
N GLU A 47 -1.69 2.92 9.85
CA GLU A 47 -0.37 2.64 10.46
C GLU A 47 -0.41 1.64 11.62
N THR A 48 -1.55 1.52 12.30
CA THR A 48 -1.76 0.57 13.40
C THR A 48 -2.53 -0.69 13.00
N SER A 49 -2.92 -0.81 11.73
CA SER A 49 -3.61 -1.97 11.18
C SER A 49 -2.69 -3.17 10.95
N ASP A 50 -3.30 -4.29 10.57
CA ASP A 50 -2.54 -5.47 10.19
C ASP A 50 -1.55 -5.20 9.04
N ARG A 51 -0.54 -6.07 8.94
CA ARG A 51 0.54 -5.90 7.95
C ARG A 51 0.01 -5.86 6.51
N ARG A 52 -1.01 -6.66 6.21
CA ARG A 52 -1.58 -6.78 4.86
C ARG A 52 -2.21 -5.45 4.44
N THR A 53 -2.99 -4.85 5.32
CA THR A 53 -3.68 -3.57 5.11
C THR A 53 -2.68 -2.45 4.90
N ARG A 54 -1.61 -2.40 5.71
CA ARG A 54 -0.52 -1.43 5.53
C ARG A 54 0.21 -1.60 4.19
N VAL A 55 0.55 -2.83 3.83
CA VAL A 55 1.20 -3.12 2.54
C VAL A 55 0.34 -2.64 1.37
N GLU A 56 -0.95 -2.97 1.36
CA GLU A 56 -1.86 -2.52 0.29
C GLU A 56 -2.04 -1.00 0.27
N ALA A 57 -2.15 -0.36 1.43
CA ALA A 57 -2.24 1.10 1.54
C ALA A 57 -1.01 1.80 0.95
N HIS A 58 0.20 1.44 1.40
CA HIS A 58 1.43 2.04 0.87
C HIS A 58 1.63 1.73 -0.60
N LYS A 59 1.28 0.53 -1.08
CA LYS A 59 1.30 0.19 -2.50
C LYS A 59 0.37 1.09 -3.31
N LEU A 60 -0.86 1.32 -2.85
CA LEU A 60 -1.82 2.18 -3.54
C LEU A 60 -1.38 3.66 -3.55
N MET A 61 -0.77 4.13 -2.46
CA MET A 61 -0.14 5.45 -2.40
C MET A 61 1.05 5.55 -3.37
N ALA A 62 1.91 4.53 -3.44
CA ALA A 62 3.03 4.49 -4.35
C ALA A 62 2.56 4.64 -5.81
N PHE A 63 1.59 3.82 -6.23
CA PHE A 63 1.00 3.92 -7.57
C PHE A 63 0.43 5.31 -7.84
N SER A 64 -0.34 5.85 -6.89
CA SER A 64 -0.93 7.19 -7.00
C SER A 64 0.13 8.27 -7.19
N TYR A 65 1.19 8.27 -6.37
CA TYR A 65 2.30 9.22 -6.49
C TYR A 65 3.04 9.09 -7.82
N CYS A 66 3.24 7.87 -8.29
CA CYS A 66 3.87 7.62 -9.57
C CYS A 66 3.06 8.21 -10.74
N VAL A 67 1.73 8.03 -10.73
CA VAL A 67 0.86 8.53 -11.81
C VAL A 67 0.82 10.06 -11.84
N ILE A 68 0.83 10.73 -10.68
CA ILE A 68 0.85 12.21 -10.62
C ILE A 68 2.27 12.81 -10.75
N GLY A 69 3.27 12.02 -11.13
CA GLY A 69 4.64 12.50 -11.40
C GLY A 69 5.50 12.80 -10.16
N ARG A 70 5.07 12.40 -8.96
CA ARG A 70 5.84 12.58 -7.71
C ARG A 70 6.73 11.37 -7.42
N ILE A 71 7.70 11.12 -8.30
CA ILE A 71 8.50 9.88 -8.32
C ILE A 71 9.29 9.65 -7.01
N THR A 72 9.85 10.69 -6.39
CA THR A 72 10.55 10.53 -5.10
C THR A 72 9.64 9.96 -4.02
N LEU A 73 8.41 10.47 -3.90
CA LEU A 73 7.43 9.97 -2.94
C LEU A 73 6.94 8.57 -3.32
N CYS A 74 6.73 8.30 -4.62
CA CYS A 74 6.38 6.96 -5.09
C CYS A 74 7.40 5.90 -4.61
N ARG A 75 8.70 6.22 -4.73
CA ARG A 75 9.76 5.33 -4.26
C ARG A 75 9.74 5.15 -2.74
N VAL A 76 9.59 6.23 -1.98
CA VAL A 76 9.49 6.17 -0.51
C VAL A 76 8.35 5.25 -0.06
N GLU A 77 7.18 5.31 -0.71
CA GLU A 77 6.08 4.41 -0.36
C GLU A 77 6.38 2.93 -0.71
N PHE A 78 7.05 2.66 -1.83
CA PHE A 78 7.52 1.30 -2.12
C PHE A 78 8.58 0.81 -1.14
N GLU A 79 9.47 1.68 -0.68
CA GLU A 79 10.45 1.35 0.37
C GLU A 79 9.75 0.95 1.66
N ARG A 80 8.66 1.65 2.05
CA ARG A 80 7.82 1.25 3.20
C ARG A 80 7.15 -0.11 2.99
N VAL A 81 6.62 -0.39 1.80
CA VAL A 81 6.07 -1.72 1.47
C VAL A 81 7.12 -2.80 1.70
N LEU A 82 8.34 -2.60 1.23
CA LEU A 82 9.44 -3.56 1.35
C LEU A 82 9.97 -3.69 2.78
N GLN A 83 9.91 -2.63 3.58
CA GLN A 83 10.23 -2.71 5.01
C GLN A 83 9.18 -3.52 5.78
N LEU A 84 7.91 -3.44 5.40
CA LEU A 84 6.81 -4.21 5.99
C LEU A 84 6.83 -5.68 5.53
N ASP A 85 7.08 -5.91 4.25
CA ASP A 85 7.18 -7.22 3.62
C ASP A 85 8.39 -7.28 2.67
N PRO A 86 9.55 -7.76 3.14
CA PRO A 86 10.77 -7.85 2.33
C PRO A 86 10.68 -8.77 1.11
N HIS A 87 9.67 -9.65 1.05
CA HIS A 87 9.43 -10.56 -0.06
C HIS A 87 8.33 -10.07 -1.00
N PHE A 88 7.79 -8.87 -0.75
CA PHE A 88 6.77 -8.29 -1.58
C PHE A 88 7.27 -8.14 -3.01
N GLU A 89 6.44 -8.55 -3.97
CA GLU A 89 6.72 -8.44 -5.39
C GLU A 89 5.50 -7.90 -6.10
N LEU A 90 5.72 -6.95 -7.01
CA LEU A 90 4.68 -6.52 -7.94
C LEU A 90 4.24 -7.68 -8.84
N SER A 91 2.95 -7.71 -9.20
CA SER A 91 2.43 -8.64 -10.19
C SER A 91 3.05 -8.37 -11.57
N THR A 92 2.95 -9.34 -12.47
CA THR A 92 3.50 -9.21 -13.84
C THR A 92 2.94 -7.98 -14.58
N ALA A 93 1.65 -7.70 -14.41
CA ALA A 93 1.01 -6.53 -15.03
C ALA A 93 1.55 -5.22 -14.45
N GLU A 94 1.73 -5.13 -13.13
CA GLU A 94 2.25 -3.94 -12.45
C GLU A 94 3.72 -3.69 -12.78
N LYS A 95 4.54 -4.75 -12.84
CA LYS A 95 5.95 -4.68 -13.26
C LYS A 95 6.10 -4.18 -14.69
N GLY A 96 5.17 -4.56 -15.58
CA GLY A 96 5.15 -4.09 -16.97
C GLY A 96 4.82 -2.61 -17.14
N HIS A 97 4.32 -1.94 -16.10
CA HIS A 97 4.00 -0.52 -16.17
C HIS A 97 5.28 0.34 -16.25
N PRO A 98 5.39 1.28 -17.23
CA PRO A 98 6.63 1.98 -17.52
C PRO A 98 7.16 2.85 -16.38
N ILE A 99 6.31 3.21 -15.41
CA ILE A 99 6.68 4.03 -14.25
C ILE A 99 6.79 3.19 -12.98
N TRP A 100 5.87 2.24 -12.76
CA TRP A 100 5.79 1.53 -11.47
C TRP A 100 6.92 0.51 -11.31
N GLY A 101 7.19 -0.27 -12.36
CA GLY A 101 8.27 -1.26 -12.36
C GLY A 101 9.62 -0.63 -12.01
N PRO A 102 10.09 0.38 -12.77
CA PRO A 102 11.37 1.04 -12.47
C PRO A 102 11.43 1.71 -11.09
N ALA A 103 10.33 2.34 -10.63
CA ALA A 103 10.28 2.96 -9.30
C ALA A 103 10.39 1.91 -8.18
N PHE A 104 9.68 0.79 -8.30
CA PHE A 104 9.74 -0.33 -7.36
C PHE A 104 11.14 -0.97 -7.34
N GLU A 105 11.74 -1.20 -8.50
CA GLU A 105 13.11 -1.73 -8.60
C GLU A 105 14.15 -0.82 -7.93
N ALA A 106 14.01 0.50 -8.10
CA ALA A 106 14.86 1.47 -7.44
C ALA A 106 14.70 1.45 -5.92
N ALA A 107 13.46 1.37 -5.43
CA ALA A 107 13.15 1.22 -4.00
C ALA A 107 13.77 -0.07 -3.43
N ARG A 108 13.60 -1.21 -4.11
CA ARG A 108 14.15 -2.50 -3.70
C ARG A 108 15.67 -2.49 -3.58
N LYS A 109 16.36 -1.89 -4.57
CA LYS A 109 17.82 -1.72 -4.52
C LYS A 109 18.24 -0.85 -3.34
N HIS A 110 17.51 0.24 -3.06
CA HIS A 110 17.82 1.14 -1.96
C HIS A 110 17.71 0.44 -0.60
N VAL A 111 16.60 -0.24 -0.35
CA VAL A 111 16.38 -1.01 0.89
C VAL A 111 17.43 -2.11 1.06
N ALA A 112 17.79 -2.82 -0.01
CA ALA A 112 18.83 -3.87 0.05
C ALA A 112 20.25 -3.33 0.33
N SER A 113 20.49 -2.04 0.10
CA SER A 113 21.79 -1.37 0.30
C SER A 113 21.88 -0.56 1.60
N SER A 114 20.79 -0.45 2.35
CA SER A 114 20.69 0.34 3.59
C SER A 114 20.86 -0.56 4.82
#